data_AF-A0AA44DLF8-F1
#
_entry.id   AF-A0AA44DLF8-F1
#
_cell.length_a   1.000
_cell.length_b   1.000
_cell.length_c   1.000
_cell.angle_alpha   90.00
_cell.angle_beta   90.00
_cell.angle_gamma   90.00
#
_symmetry.space_group_name_H-M   'P 1'
#
loop_
_entity.id
_entity.type
_entity.pdbx_description
1 polymer ?
#
loop_
_entity_poly.entity_id
_entity_poly.type
_entity_poly.pdbx_seq_one_letter_code
_entity_poly.pdbx_strand_id
1 'polypeptide(L)'
;MEEAKILKMIDNNPNIISTINNPTEEMKLLAVKKNGLVLAHIKNPNIEIQEAAIDNNIRAIKYIENPSEDMMIKAINSGWSLLDYIKNPTEKVFKLALNQSGWAIQYIKNPSEELQLLAVKKDYDSIKYIKNPCESAQIEAVKANYGALKYINTPTYEAQSIAIKQNEAAITFITDLDKDKMLAFLKINILVIKYISREISEYELEEILKQVLSNEAVEDKYVRDFLNCNIIDRNSENFKMDKIMFIYKYGSKTAKKIAVDEKLKMI
;
A
#
# COMPACT_ATOMS: atom_id res chain seq x y z
N MET A 1 -9.67 29.37 -52.08
CA MET A 1 -8.47 28.76 -52.72
C MET A 1 -7.32 28.62 -51.72
N GLU A 2 -7.08 29.64 -50.89
CA GLU A 2 -6.04 29.60 -49.86
C GLU A 2 -6.37 28.66 -48.68
N GLU A 3 -7.61 28.70 -48.17
CA GLU A 3 -8.07 27.77 -47.11
C GLU A 3 -7.97 26.30 -47.52
N ALA A 4 -8.43 25.93 -48.72
CA ALA A 4 -8.29 24.56 -49.23
C ALA A 4 -6.82 24.10 -49.34
N LYS A 5 -5.90 25.03 -49.65
CA LYS A 5 -4.46 24.74 -49.66
C LYS A 5 -3.93 24.51 -48.23
N ILE A 6 -4.37 25.32 -47.26
CA ILE A 6 -4.01 25.16 -45.85
C ILE A 6 -4.56 23.84 -45.29
N LEU A 7 -5.81 23.49 -45.57
CA LEU A 7 -6.41 22.22 -45.17
C LEU A 7 -5.61 21.04 -45.74
N LYS A 8 -5.18 21.10 -47.01
CA LYS A 8 -4.30 20.08 -47.60
C LYS A 8 -2.93 20.01 -46.92
N MET A 9 -2.38 21.15 -46.46
CA MET A 9 -1.13 21.17 -45.70
C MET A 9 -1.28 20.53 -44.32
N ILE A 10 -2.38 20.83 -43.62
CA ILE A 10 -2.72 20.21 -42.32
C ILE A 10 -2.96 18.71 -42.48
N ASP A 11 -3.66 18.29 -43.54
CA ASP A 11 -3.94 16.89 -43.83
C ASP A 11 -2.66 16.05 -43.97
N ASN A 12 -1.62 16.64 -44.58
CA ASN A 12 -0.30 16.03 -44.73
C ASN A 12 0.58 16.14 -43.46
N ASN A 13 0.50 17.27 -42.74
CA ASN A 13 1.27 17.52 -41.52
C ASN A 13 0.45 18.34 -40.51
N PRO A 14 -0.24 17.72 -39.54
CA PRO A 14 -1.09 18.43 -38.61
C PRO A 14 -0.34 19.40 -37.69
N ASN A 15 0.97 19.24 -37.49
CA ASN A 15 1.77 20.12 -36.63
C ASN A 15 1.87 21.56 -37.17
N ILE A 16 1.61 21.76 -38.47
CA ILE A 16 1.60 23.10 -39.08
C ILE A 16 0.54 24.01 -38.45
N ILE A 17 -0.47 23.44 -37.75
CA ILE A 17 -1.46 24.23 -37.02
C ILE A 17 -0.82 25.25 -36.06
N SER A 18 0.38 24.93 -35.53
CA SER A 18 1.15 25.81 -34.64
C SER A 18 1.70 27.07 -35.31
N THR A 19 1.81 27.09 -36.64
CA THR A 19 2.34 28.22 -37.42
C THR A 19 1.25 29.05 -38.09
N ILE A 20 0.00 28.58 -38.06
CA ILE A 20 -1.15 29.27 -38.66
C ILE A 20 -1.65 30.32 -37.67
N ASN A 21 -1.70 31.57 -38.12
CA ASN A 21 -2.32 32.64 -37.35
C ASN A 21 -3.84 32.51 -37.41
N ASN A 22 -4.49 32.42 -36.24
CA ASN A 22 -5.95 32.32 -36.08
C ASN A 22 -6.60 31.23 -36.96
N PRO A 23 -6.24 29.94 -36.79
CA PRO A 23 -6.82 28.86 -37.59
C PRO A 23 -8.33 28.76 -37.37
N THR A 24 -9.07 28.39 -38.43
CA THR A 24 -10.51 28.15 -38.36
C THR A 24 -10.82 26.89 -37.53
N GLU A 25 -12.07 26.75 -37.06
CA GLU A 25 -12.49 25.56 -36.33
C GLU A 25 -12.34 24.28 -37.18
N GLU A 26 -12.59 24.36 -38.49
CA GLU A 26 -12.37 23.25 -39.44
C GLU A 26 -10.89 22.84 -39.49
N MET A 27 -9.98 23.81 -39.57
CA MET A 27 -8.53 23.56 -39.55
C MET A 27 -8.09 22.90 -38.24
N LYS A 28 -8.56 23.41 -37.10
CA LYS A 28 -8.25 22.84 -35.78
C LYS A 28 -8.78 21.42 -35.67
N LEU A 29 -10.02 21.17 -36.09
CA LEU A 29 -10.68 19.87 -36.04
C LEU A 29 -9.96 18.85 -36.93
N LEU A 30 -9.58 19.24 -38.15
CA LEU A 30 -8.79 18.40 -39.05
C LEU A 30 -7.43 18.04 -38.42
N ALA A 31 -6.75 19.02 -37.83
CA ALA A 31 -5.44 18.81 -37.22
C ALA A 31 -5.49 17.80 -36.07
N VAL A 32 -6.45 17.93 -35.14
CA VAL A 32 -6.57 17.01 -34.00
C VAL A 32 -7.07 15.62 -34.40
N LYS A 33 -7.90 15.51 -35.45
CA LYS A 33 -8.32 14.20 -36.01
C LYS A 33 -7.15 13.41 -36.60
N LYS A 34 -6.10 14.11 -37.10
CA LYS A 34 -4.88 13.49 -37.61
C LYS A 34 -3.85 13.22 -36.52
N ASN A 35 -3.71 14.13 -35.54
CA ASN A 35 -2.83 13.97 -34.40
C ASN A 35 -3.39 14.74 -33.19
N GLY A 36 -4.01 14.04 -32.24
CA GLY A 36 -4.65 14.65 -31.08
C GLY A 36 -3.70 15.45 -30.19
N LEU A 37 -2.39 15.14 -30.22
CA LEU A 37 -1.40 15.86 -29.40
C LEU A 37 -1.15 17.30 -29.87
N VAL A 38 -1.55 17.66 -31.10
CA VAL A 38 -1.44 19.06 -31.57
C VAL A 38 -2.40 20.00 -30.84
N LEU A 39 -3.33 19.46 -30.04
CA LEU A 39 -4.15 20.24 -29.11
C LEU A 39 -3.30 21.17 -28.23
N ALA A 40 -2.06 20.78 -27.91
CA ALA A 40 -1.08 21.60 -27.21
C ALA A 40 -0.83 22.99 -27.83
N HIS A 41 -1.04 23.12 -29.14
CA HIS A 41 -0.79 24.33 -29.92
C HIS A 41 -2.08 25.10 -30.25
N ILE A 42 -3.24 24.56 -29.91
CA ILE A 42 -4.54 25.16 -30.25
C ILE A 42 -5.02 25.99 -29.05
N LYS A 43 -5.18 27.30 -29.27
CA LYS A 43 -5.75 28.20 -28.26
C LYS A 43 -7.27 28.11 -28.26
N ASN A 44 -7.85 28.06 -27.06
CA ASN A 44 -9.30 28.02 -26.82
C ASN A 44 -10.05 26.99 -27.68
N PRO A 45 -9.67 25.69 -27.65
CA PRO A 45 -10.38 24.66 -28.40
C PRO A 45 -11.80 24.49 -27.86
N ASN A 46 -12.79 24.45 -28.76
CA ASN A 46 -14.16 24.11 -28.39
C ASN A 46 -14.28 22.63 -27.96
N ILE A 47 -15.45 22.23 -27.45
CA ILE A 47 -15.67 20.87 -26.93
C ILE A 47 -15.45 19.78 -28.00
N GLU A 48 -15.89 20.00 -29.24
CA GLU A 48 -15.76 19.04 -30.34
C GLU A 48 -14.28 18.80 -30.69
N ILE A 49 -13.46 19.85 -30.69
CA ILE A 49 -12.01 19.75 -30.95
C ILE A 49 -11.32 19.00 -29.80
N GLN A 50 -11.72 19.27 -28.55
CA GLN A 50 -11.19 18.58 -27.38
C GLN A 50 -11.52 17.08 -27.42
N GLU A 51 -12.77 16.72 -27.73
CA GLU A 51 -13.21 15.32 -27.86
C GLU A 51 -12.48 14.62 -29.01
N ALA A 52 -12.43 15.23 -30.19
CA ALA A 52 -11.73 14.67 -31.34
C ALA A 52 -10.22 14.44 -31.07
N ALA A 53 -9.59 15.31 -30.27
CA ALA A 53 -8.21 15.13 -29.85
C ALA A 53 -8.02 13.93 -28.92
N ILE A 54 -8.91 13.76 -27.93
CA ILE A 54 -8.89 12.62 -27.00
C ILE A 54 -9.19 11.31 -27.73
N ASP A 55 -10.12 11.32 -28.68
CA ASP A 55 -10.51 10.17 -29.50
C ASP A 55 -9.36 9.67 -30.36
N ASN A 56 -8.58 10.60 -30.92
CA ASN A 56 -7.37 10.26 -31.64
C ASN A 56 -6.24 9.80 -30.69
N ASN A 57 -6.02 10.53 -29.59
CA ASN A 57 -5.00 10.21 -28.61
C ASN A 57 -5.42 10.61 -27.19
N ILE A 58 -5.71 9.63 -26.36
CA ILE A 58 -6.22 9.84 -24.99
C ILE A 58 -5.30 10.74 -24.14
N ARG A 59 -3.98 10.75 -24.40
CA ARG A 59 -3.02 11.60 -23.69
C ARG A 59 -3.19 13.09 -24.00
N ALA A 60 -3.98 13.45 -25.01
CA ALA A 60 -4.31 14.84 -25.32
C ALA A 60 -5.06 15.54 -24.16
N ILE A 61 -5.68 14.78 -23.25
CA ILE A 61 -6.37 15.32 -22.06
C ILE A 61 -5.50 16.26 -21.22
N LYS A 62 -4.17 16.06 -21.19
CA LYS A 62 -3.25 16.97 -20.47
C LYS A 62 -3.26 18.41 -20.98
N TYR A 63 -3.69 18.62 -22.21
CA TYR A 63 -3.75 19.93 -22.86
C TYR A 63 -5.12 20.60 -22.70
N ILE A 64 -6.09 19.92 -22.07
CA ILE A 64 -7.40 20.49 -21.76
C ILE A 64 -7.34 21.12 -20.38
N GLU A 65 -7.63 22.42 -20.28
CA GLU A 65 -7.54 23.14 -19.00
C GLU A 65 -8.62 22.72 -18.01
N ASN A 66 -9.86 22.54 -18.50
CA ASN A 66 -11.01 22.15 -17.70
C ASN A 66 -11.73 20.97 -18.39
N PRO A 67 -11.17 19.73 -18.33
CA PRO A 67 -11.81 18.58 -18.94
C PRO A 67 -13.16 18.29 -18.28
N SER A 68 -14.16 17.86 -19.06
CA SER A 68 -15.43 17.39 -18.50
C SER A 68 -15.23 16.09 -17.72
N GLU A 69 -16.14 15.75 -16.80
CA GLU A 69 -16.05 14.49 -16.07
C GLU A 69 -16.07 13.28 -17.02
N ASP A 70 -16.83 13.33 -18.11
CA ASP A 70 -16.87 12.26 -19.12
C ASP A 70 -15.51 12.08 -19.83
N MET A 71 -14.81 13.17 -20.15
CA MET A 71 -13.45 13.11 -20.68
C MET A 71 -12.47 12.48 -19.68
N MET A 72 -12.57 12.87 -18.41
CA MET A 72 -11.73 12.32 -17.34
C MET A 72 -11.98 10.82 -17.15
N ILE A 73 -13.25 10.41 -17.12
CA ILE A 73 -13.64 9.00 -17.00
C ILE A 73 -13.15 8.21 -18.22
N LYS A 74 -13.29 8.74 -19.43
CA LYS A 74 -12.78 8.11 -20.66
C LYS A 74 -11.27 7.88 -20.60
N ALA A 75 -10.52 8.86 -20.10
CA ALA A 75 -9.09 8.72 -19.88
C ALA A 75 -8.79 7.61 -18.86
N ILE A 76 -9.43 7.62 -17.69
CA ILE A 76 -9.20 6.59 -16.66
C ILE A 76 -9.61 5.19 -17.15
N ASN A 77 -10.69 5.04 -17.91
CA ASN A 77 -11.08 3.76 -18.50
C ASN A 77 -10.01 3.19 -19.46
N SER A 78 -9.15 4.03 -20.02
CA SER A 78 -8.00 3.60 -20.84
C SER A 78 -6.79 3.19 -19.98
N GLY A 79 -6.74 3.60 -18.72
CA GLY A 79 -5.74 3.17 -17.74
C GLY A 79 -5.57 4.14 -16.58
N TRP A 80 -5.47 3.62 -15.35
CA TRP A 80 -5.31 4.39 -14.12
C TRP A 80 -4.11 5.35 -14.12
N SER A 81 -3.04 5.03 -14.84
CA SER A 81 -1.84 5.87 -14.89
C SER A 81 -2.05 7.19 -15.65
N LEU A 82 -3.14 7.31 -16.41
CA LEU A 82 -3.54 8.56 -17.05
C LEU A 82 -4.05 9.59 -16.04
N LEU A 83 -4.28 9.23 -14.78
CA LEU A 83 -4.65 10.18 -13.72
C LEU A 83 -3.65 11.34 -13.60
N ASP A 84 -2.35 11.07 -13.82
CA ASP A 84 -1.28 12.10 -13.82
C ASP A 84 -1.46 13.18 -14.91
N TYR A 85 -2.19 12.85 -15.98
CA TYR A 85 -2.45 13.75 -17.11
C TYR A 85 -3.71 14.58 -16.91
N ILE A 86 -4.55 14.26 -15.93
CA ILE A 86 -5.85 14.90 -15.74
C ILE A 86 -5.70 16.12 -14.82
N LYS A 87 -6.11 17.28 -15.31
CA LYS A 87 -6.20 18.50 -14.50
C LYS A 87 -7.48 18.49 -13.66
N ASN A 88 -7.34 18.80 -12.38
CA ASN A 88 -8.43 18.89 -11.39
C ASN A 88 -9.41 17.69 -11.39
N PRO A 89 -8.94 16.44 -11.20
CA PRO A 89 -9.83 15.27 -11.20
C PRO A 89 -10.87 15.33 -10.08
N THR A 90 -12.08 14.83 -10.36
CA THR A 90 -13.13 14.70 -9.33
C THR A 90 -12.87 13.49 -8.44
N GLU A 91 -13.53 13.46 -7.28
CA GLU A 91 -13.44 12.31 -6.36
C GLU A 91 -13.88 10.99 -7.02
N LYS A 92 -14.87 11.05 -7.91
CA LYS A 92 -15.32 9.89 -8.70
C LYS A 92 -14.21 9.38 -9.62
N VAL A 93 -13.46 10.28 -10.26
CA VAL A 93 -12.31 9.93 -11.11
C VAL A 93 -11.19 9.29 -10.29
N PHE A 94 -10.92 9.81 -9.08
CA PHE A 94 -9.97 9.18 -8.15
C PHE A 94 -10.39 7.76 -7.77
N LYS A 95 -11.65 7.56 -7.37
CA LYS A 95 -12.17 6.23 -6.99
C LYS A 95 -12.11 5.24 -8.16
N LEU A 96 -12.43 5.68 -9.38
CA LEU A 96 -12.30 4.85 -10.59
C LEU A 96 -10.85 4.41 -10.84
N ALA A 97 -9.89 5.33 -10.71
CA ALA A 97 -8.47 4.99 -10.88
C ALA A 97 -7.98 4.01 -9.80
N LEU A 98 -8.34 4.24 -8.53
CA LEU A 98 -7.98 3.37 -7.41
C LEU A 98 -8.62 1.98 -7.49
N ASN A 99 -9.83 1.88 -8.05
CA ASN A 99 -10.47 0.58 -8.29
C ASN A 99 -9.74 -0.26 -9.35
N GLN A 100 -9.02 0.37 -10.28
CA GLN A 100 -8.16 -0.33 -11.22
C GLN A 100 -6.82 -0.73 -10.59
N SER A 101 -6.16 0.18 -9.87
CA SER A 101 -4.95 -0.11 -9.08
C SER A 101 -4.80 0.87 -7.91
N GLY A 102 -4.47 0.34 -6.74
CA GLY A 102 -4.17 1.13 -5.54
C GLY A 102 -2.94 2.02 -5.72
N TRP A 103 -2.02 1.69 -6.64
CA TRP A 103 -0.88 2.54 -6.96
C TRP A 103 -1.26 3.88 -7.58
N ALA A 104 -2.49 4.06 -8.07
CA ALA A 104 -2.98 5.35 -8.56
C ALA A 104 -2.98 6.45 -7.47
N ILE A 105 -2.95 6.06 -6.18
CA ILE A 105 -2.86 6.98 -5.04
C ILE A 105 -1.65 7.92 -5.14
N GLN A 106 -0.58 7.52 -5.83
CA GLN A 106 0.63 8.33 -6.02
C GLN A 106 0.37 9.65 -6.77
N TYR A 107 -0.73 9.74 -7.53
CA TYR A 107 -1.14 10.94 -8.27
C TYR A 107 -2.19 11.77 -7.51
N ILE A 108 -2.61 11.33 -6.33
CA ILE A 108 -3.63 12.01 -5.52
C ILE A 108 -2.94 12.80 -4.41
N LYS A 109 -3.00 14.13 -4.49
CA LYS A 109 -2.42 15.00 -3.45
C LYS A 109 -3.34 15.00 -2.23
N ASN A 110 -2.76 14.76 -1.05
CA ASN A 110 -3.47 14.74 0.24
C ASN A 110 -4.74 13.86 0.22
N PRO A 111 -4.62 12.56 -0.08
CA PRO A 111 -5.79 11.68 -0.20
C PRO A 111 -6.56 11.60 1.13
N SER A 112 -7.89 11.62 1.05
CA SER A 112 -8.76 11.35 2.21
C SER A 112 -8.55 9.94 2.75
N GLU A 113 -8.95 9.69 3.99
CA GLU A 113 -8.86 8.35 4.59
C GLU A 113 -9.58 7.29 3.75
N GLU A 114 -10.71 7.63 3.13
CA GLU A 114 -11.44 6.73 2.23
C GLU A 114 -10.59 6.34 1.01
N LEU A 115 -9.92 7.29 0.38
CA LEU A 115 -9.06 7.03 -0.79
C LEU A 115 -7.81 6.25 -0.39
N GLN A 116 -7.23 6.54 0.79
CA GLN A 116 -6.11 5.76 1.33
C GLN A 116 -6.52 4.30 1.56
N LEU A 117 -7.67 4.06 2.20
CA LEU A 117 -8.21 2.73 2.43
C LEU A 117 -8.50 1.99 1.12
N LEU A 118 -9.08 2.67 0.14
CA LEU A 118 -9.35 2.07 -1.16
C LEU A 118 -8.05 1.64 -1.86
N ALA A 119 -7.00 2.46 -1.77
CA ALA A 119 -5.70 2.16 -2.32
C ALA A 119 -5.08 0.90 -1.69
N VAL A 120 -4.98 0.86 -0.36
CA VAL A 120 -4.31 -0.25 0.35
C VAL A 120 -5.11 -1.56 0.30
N LYS A 121 -6.44 -1.50 0.23
CA LYS A 121 -7.28 -2.69 -0.02
C LYS A 121 -7.04 -3.29 -1.39
N LYS A 122 -6.75 -2.46 -2.38
CA LYS A 122 -6.48 -2.89 -3.75
C LYS A 122 -5.06 -3.45 -3.87
N ASP A 123 -4.08 -2.67 -3.44
CA ASP A 123 -2.65 -2.99 -3.47
C ASP A 123 -2.04 -2.56 -2.13
N TYR A 124 -1.78 -3.50 -1.22
CA TYR A 124 -1.31 -3.19 0.15
C TYR A 124 -0.04 -2.33 0.17
N ASP A 125 0.84 -2.51 -0.83
CA ASP A 125 2.12 -1.81 -0.93
C ASP A 125 1.95 -0.39 -1.49
N SER A 126 0.76 0.01 -1.92
CA SER A 126 0.44 1.40 -2.28
C SER A 126 0.62 2.36 -1.12
N ILE A 127 0.61 1.86 0.13
CA ILE A 127 0.90 2.65 1.33
C ILE A 127 2.23 3.40 1.25
N LYS A 128 3.21 2.89 0.49
CA LYS A 128 4.50 3.55 0.25
C LYS A 128 4.39 4.91 -0.45
N TYR A 129 3.27 5.17 -1.12
CA TYR A 129 2.98 6.43 -1.81
C TYR A 129 2.12 7.39 -0.98
N ILE A 130 1.70 6.98 0.22
CA ILE A 130 0.90 7.81 1.12
C ILE A 130 1.83 8.46 2.14
N LYS A 131 2.00 9.78 2.06
CA LYS A 131 2.95 10.51 2.93
C LYS A 131 2.63 10.36 4.42
N ASN A 132 1.34 10.47 4.77
CA ASN A 132 0.84 10.38 6.14
C ASN A 132 -0.37 9.41 6.15
N PRO A 133 -0.14 8.09 6.17
CA PRO A 133 -1.23 7.12 6.13
C PRO A 133 -2.01 7.16 7.45
N CYS A 134 -3.35 7.23 7.36
CA CYS A 134 -4.22 7.11 8.52
C CYS A 134 -4.07 5.73 9.16
N GLU A 135 -4.38 5.62 10.45
CA GLU A 135 -4.23 4.37 11.21
C GLU A 135 -4.96 3.20 10.55
N SER A 136 -6.18 3.44 10.05
CA SER A 136 -6.96 2.40 9.37
C SER A 136 -6.28 1.89 8.09
N ALA A 137 -5.63 2.76 7.31
CA ALA A 137 -4.87 2.36 6.13
C ALA A 137 -3.58 1.60 6.50
N GLN A 138 -2.90 2.00 7.58
CA GLN A 138 -1.73 1.28 8.10
C GLN A 138 -2.10 -0.14 8.51
N ILE A 139 -3.15 -0.28 9.32
CA ILE A 139 -3.69 -1.56 9.79
C ILE A 139 -4.08 -2.46 8.61
N GLU A 140 -4.79 -1.92 7.63
CA GLU A 140 -5.24 -2.69 6.47
C GLU A 140 -4.04 -3.21 5.65
N ALA A 141 -3.02 -2.38 5.44
CA ALA A 141 -1.82 -2.76 4.71
C ALA A 141 -1.04 -3.88 5.42
N VAL A 142 -0.83 -3.79 6.73
CA VAL A 142 -0.08 -4.80 7.49
C VAL A 142 -0.86 -6.10 7.70
N LYS A 143 -2.20 -6.05 7.73
CA LYS A 143 -3.05 -7.26 7.73
C LYS A 143 -2.85 -8.06 6.44
N ALA A 144 -2.77 -7.36 5.30
CA ALA A 144 -2.50 -8.00 4.02
C ALA A 144 -1.07 -8.56 3.94
N ASN A 145 -0.07 -7.82 4.43
CA ASN A 145 1.32 -8.27 4.51
C ASN A 145 2.10 -7.49 5.57
N TYR A 146 2.69 -8.17 6.56
CA TYR A 146 3.50 -7.56 7.63
C TYR A 146 4.65 -6.72 7.08
N GLY A 147 5.18 -7.10 5.91
CA GLY A 147 6.24 -6.38 5.22
C GLY A 147 5.82 -5.00 4.71
N ALA A 148 4.53 -4.67 4.73
CA ALA A 148 4.05 -3.30 4.50
C ALA A 148 4.56 -2.33 5.56
N LEU A 149 4.82 -2.81 6.78
CA LEU A 149 5.30 -1.99 7.90
C LEU A 149 6.57 -1.20 7.53
N LYS A 150 7.45 -1.78 6.71
CA LYS A 150 8.71 -1.12 6.27
C LYS A 150 8.49 0.15 5.43
N TYR A 151 7.29 0.35 4.89
CA TYR A 151 6.94 1.53 4.09
C TYR A 151 6.26 2.64 4.91
N ILE A 152 6.00 2.40 6.20
CA ILE A 152 5.28 3.33 7.07
C ILE A 152 6.30 4.05 7.94
N ASN A 153 6.44 5.37 7.76
CA ASN A 153 7.42 6.17 8.51
C ASN A 153 7.11 6.25 10.00
N THR A 154 5.84 6.34 10.38
CA THR A 154 5.36 6.44 11.76
C THR A 154 4.24 5.43 12.00
N PRO A 155 4.58 4.13 12.11
CA PRO A 155 3.57 3.09 12.25
C PRO A 155 2.92 3.15 13.64
N THR A 156 1.60 3.04 13.69
CA THR A 156 0.88 2.99 14.98
C THR A 156 1.23 1.71 15.74
N TYR A 157 1.12 1.75 17.07
CA TYR A 157 1.37 0.56 17.89
C TYR A 157 0.49 -0.64 17.47
N GLU A 158 -0.75 -0.38 17.07
CA GLU A 158 -1.65 -1.42 16.56
C GLU A 158 -1.13 -2.02 15.25
N ALA A 159 -0.70 -1.19 14.29
CA ALA A 159 -0.11 -1.68 13.05
C ALA A 159 1.18 -2.49 13.29
N GLN A 160 2.03 -2.04 14.23
CA GLN A 160 3.21 -2.78 14.67
C GLN A 160 2.82 -4.15 15.27
N SER A 161 1.85 -4.17 16.18
CA SER A 161 1.37 -5.39 16.86
C SER A 161 0.80 -6.41 15.89
N ILE A 162 0.00 -5.97 14.90
CA ILE A 162 -0.55 -6.85 13.86
C ILE A 162 0.56 -7.44 13.00
N ALA A 163 1.53 -6.62 12.58
CA ALA A 163 2.65 -7.08 11.77
C ALA A 163 3.49 -8.13 12.53
N ILE A 164 3.80 -7.86 13.81
CA ILE A 164 4.53 -8.77 14.71
C ILE A 164 3.79 -10.09 14.92
N LYS A 165 2.46 -10.02 15.10
CA LYS A 165 1.62 -11.21 15.26
C LYS A 165 1.67 -12.09 14.02
N GLN A 166 1.69 -11.49 12.82
CA GLN A 166 1.79 -12.22 11.57
C GLN A 166 3.20 -12.78 11.34
N ASN A 167 4.25 -12.01 11.64
CA ASN A 167 5.64 -12.45 11.50
C ASN A 167 6.58 -11.71 12.46
N GLU A 168 7.40 -12.44 13.20
CA GLU A 168 8.34 -11.87 14.16
C GLU A 168 9.39 -10.95 13.52
N ALA A 169 9.73 -11.17 12.25
CA ALA A 169 10.72 -10.37 11.52
C ALA A 169 10.27 -8.92 11.33
N ALA A 170 8.96 -8.63 11.49
CA ALA A 170 8.43 -7.27 11.45
C ALA A 170 9.11 -6.34 12.46
N ILE A 171 9.67 -6.88 13.55
CA ILE A 171 10.38 -6.07 14.56
C ILE A 171 11.58 -5.33 13.96
N THR A 172 12.19 -5.88 12.91
CA THR A 172 13.33 -5.26 12.22
C THR A 172 12.96 -3.98 11.46
N PHE A 173 11.66 -3.73 11.24
CA PHE A 173 11.17 -2.51 10.60
C PHE A 173 10.77 -1.42 11.61
N ILE A 174 10.77 -1.72 12.91
CA ILE A 174 10.39 -0.77 13.97
C ILE A 174 11.65 -0.02 14.41
N THR A 175 11.69 1.29 14.14
CA THR A 175 12.86 2.13 14.40
C THR A 175 12.88 2.70 15.82
N ASP A 176 11.71 2.87 16.44
CA ASP A 176 11.52 3.44 17.79
C ASP A 176 11.26 2.34 18.83
N LEU A 177 12.06 1.27 18.79
CA LEU A 177 11.93 0.11 19.65
C LEU A 177 12.58 0.35 21.02
N ASP A 178 11.76 0.62 22.03
CA ASP A 178 12.17 0.67 23.43
C ASP A 178 11.93 -0.68 24.14
N LYS A 179 12.40 -0.77 25.39
CA LYS A 179 12.32 -1.99 26.19
C LYS A 179 10.88 -2.41 26.48
N ASP A 180 9.98 -1.46 26.72
CA ASP A 180 8.57 -1.76 27.02
C ASP A 180 7.87 -2.36 25.80
N LYS A 181 8.13 -1.81 24.60
CA LYS A 181 7.67 -2.38 23.33
C LYS A 181 8.24 -3.76 23.07
N MET A 182 9.53 -3.97 23.32
CA MET A 182 10.14 -5.30 23.18
C MET A 182 9.41 -6.36 24.03
N LEU A 183 9.17 -6.04 25.32
CA LEU A 183 8.45 -6.92 26.22
C LEU A 183 6.99 -7.12 25.79
N ALA A 184 6.32 -6.07 25.29
CA ALA A 184 4.97 -6.18 24.76
C ALA A 184 4.89 -7.05 23.49
N PHE A 185 5.85 -6.91 22.58
CA PHE A 185 5.93 -7.73 21.36
C PHE A 185 6.28 -9.19 21.64
N LEU A 186 7.07 -9.48 22.68
CA LEU A 186 7.26 -10.87 23.14
C LEU A 186 5.96 -11.51 23.60
N LYS A 187 5.04 -10.76 24.23
CA LYS A 187 3.71 -11.28 24.60
C LYS A 187 2.85 -11.60 23.39
N ILE A 188 3.06 -10.89 22.27
CA ILE A 188 2.31 -11.08 21.02
C ILE A 188 2.88 -12.24 20.21
N ASN A 189 4.21 -12.30 20.07
CA ASN A 189 4.91 -13.33 19.31
C ASN A 189 6.26 -13.64 19.97
N ILE A 190 6.35 -14.80 20.63
CA ILE A 190 7.55 -15.23 21.34
C ILE A 190 8.79 -15.35 20.44
N LEU A 191 8.63 -15.57 19.13
CA LEU A 191 9.74 -15.70 18.20
C LEU A 191 10.47 -14.37 17.95
N VAL A 192 9.91 -13.25 18.40
CA VAL A 192 10.60 -11.95 18.45
C VAL A 192 11.92 -12.06 19.22
N ILE A 193 12.02 -12.97 20.20
CA ILE A 193 13.24 -13.19 20.98
C ILE A 193 14.48 -13.46 20.12
N LYS A 194 14.31 -13.98 18.89
CA LYS A 194 15.39 -14.20 17.91
C LYS A 194 16.15 -12.92 17.53
N TYR A 195 15.48 -11.77 17.61
CA TYR A 195 16.03 -10.48 17.18
C TYR A 195 16.49 -9.60 18.35
N ILE A 196 16.02 -9.88 19.56
CA ILE A 196 16.23 -9.02 20.74
C ILE A 196 16.84 -9.76 21.93
N SER A 197 17.37 -10.98 21.73
CA SER A 197 17.88 -11.82 22.83
C SER A 197 18.94 -11.13 23.70
N ARG A 198 19.70 -10.19 23.14
CA ARG A 198 20.75 -9.43 23.86
C ARG A 198 20.19 -8.34 24.77
N GLU A 199 18.96 -7.89 24.52
CA GLU A 199 18.33 -6.78 25.24
C GLU A 199 17.38 -7.26 26.36
N ILE A 200 17.16 -8.57 26.45
CA ILE A 200 16.19 -9.19 27.35
C ILE A 200 16.91 -10.08 28.36
N SER A 201 16.64 -9.87 29.65
CA SER A 201 17.16 -10.75 30.70
C SER A 201 16.34 -12.03 30.84
N GLU A 202 16.94 -13.08 31.43
CA GLU A 202 16.25 -14.34 31.73
C GLU A 202 15.01 -14.11 32.61
N TYR A 203 15.13 -13.25 33.63
CA TYR A 203 14.02 -12.91 34.52
C TYR A 203 12.84 -12.28 33.77
N GLU A 204 13.12 -11.32 32.88
CA GLU A 204 12.07 -10.66 32.10
C GLU A 204 11.36 -11.65 31.18
N LEU A 205 12.12 -12.50 30.47
CA LEU A 205 11.54 -13.53 29.63
C LEU A 205 10.67 -14.50 30.44
N GLU A 206 11.13 -14.95 31.61
CA GLU A 206 10.34 -15.83 32.48
C GLU A 206 9.03 -15.19 32.93
N GLU A 207 9.04 -13.92 33.34
CA GLU A 207 7.82 -13.24 33.79
C GLU A 207 6.82 -13.06 32.64
N ILE A 208 7.29 -12.75 31.43
CA ILE A 208 6.47 -12.69 30.22
C ILE A 208 5.84 -14.05 29.92
N LEU A 209 6.64 -15.11 29.94
CA LEU A 209 6.17 -16.47 29.68
C LEU A 209 5.17 -16.93 30.74
N LYS A 210 5.40 -16.65 32.03
CA LYS A 210 4.43 -16.94 33.10
C LYS A 210 3.11 -16.22 32.81
N GLN A 211 3.16 -14.92 32.51
CA GLN A 211 1.97 -14.13 32.25
C GLN A 211 1.15 -14.67 31.05
N VAL A 212 1.81 -14.99 29.94
CA VAL A 212 1.11 -15.45 28.72
C VAL A 212 0.64 -16.89 28.85
N LEU A 213 1.51 -17.81 29.32
CA LEU A 213 1.20 -19.23 29.37
C LEU A 213 0.21 -19.58 30.49
N SER A 214 0.12 -18.79 31.56
CA SER A 214 -0.89 -19.00 32.61
C SER A 214 -2.30 -18.59 32.19
N ASN A 215 -2.47 -17.91 31.04
CA ASN A 215 -3.77 -17.50 30.52
C ASN A 215 -4.49 -18.69 29.87
N GLU A 216 -5.75 -18.95 30.22
CA GLU A 216 -6.56 -20.00 29.61
C GLU A 216 -6.95 -19.70 28.15
N ALA A 217 -6.93 -18.42 27.75
CA ALA A 217 -7.16 -17.96 26.39
C ALA A 217 -5.88 -17.86 25.55
N VAL A 218 -4.76 -18.43 26.02
CA VAL A 218 -3.50 -18.43 25.27
C VAL A 218 -3.68 -19.06 23.88
N GLU A 219 -3.14 -18.41 22.85
CA GLU A 219 -3.25 -18.89 21.48
C GLU A 219 -2.41 -20.15 21.27
N ASP A 220 -2.98 -21.15 20.58
CA ASP A 220 -2.31 -22.40 20.24
C ASP A 220 -0.95 -22.16 19.54
N LYS A 221 -0.95 -21.23 18.57
CA LYS A 221 0.25 -20.82 17.84
C LYS A 221 1.35 -20.34 18.79
N TYR A 222 1.03 -19.50 19.78
CA TYR A 222 2.03 -18.96 20.71
C TYR A 222 2.71 -20.07 21.50
N VAL A 223 1.94 -21.03 22.03
CA VAL A 223 2.47 -22.15 22.82
C VAL A 223 3.37 -23.03 21.96
N ARG A 224 2.95 -23.35 20.72
CA ARG A 224 3.76 -24.15 19.79
C ARG A 224 5.02 -23.42 19.36
N ASP A 225 4.94 -22.13 19.05
CA ASP A 225 6.10 -21.31 18.70
C ASP A 225 7.11 -21.26 19.86
N PHE A 226 6.64 -21.13 21.10
CA PHE A 226 7.49 -21.19 22.30
C PHE A 226 8.19 -22.55 22.42
N LEU A 227 7.43 -23.64 22.31
CA LEU A 227 7.96 -25.01 22.38
C LEU A 227 8.99 -25.29 21.29
N ASN A 228 8.82 -24.74 20.09
CA ASN A 228 9.70 -24.95 18.95
C ASN A 228 10.81 -23.88 18.82
N CYS A 229 10.83 -22.86 19.68
CA CYS A 229 11.87 -21.83 19.65
C CYS A 229 13.20 -22.38 20.15
N ASN A 230 14.23 -22.40 19.29
CA ASN A 230 15.57 -22.90 19.61
C ASN A 230 16.41 -21.94 20.48
N ILE A 231 16.08 -20.65 20.45
CA ILE A 231 16.72 -19.64 21.30
C ILE A 231 16.42 -19.89 22.79
N ILE A 232 15.29 -20.55 23.08
CA ILE A 232 14.87 -20.94 24.44
C ILE A 232 14.87 -22.46 24.50
N ASP A 233 15.93 -23.04 25.04
CA ASP A 233 16.07 -24.50 25.10
C ASP A 233 16.97 -24.91 26.26
N ARG A 234 16.90 -26.18 26.70
CA ARG A 234 17.74 -26.70 27.79
C ARG A 234 19.23 -26.53 27.49
N ASN A 235 19.60 -26.63 26.22
CA ASN A 235 20.99 -26.53 25.76
C ASN A 235 21.30 -25.19 25.07
N SER A 236 20.38 -24.21 25.09
CA SER A 236 20.62 -22.91 24.48
C SER A 236 21.71 -22.13 25.23
N GLU A 237 22.53 -21.40 24.49
CA GLU A 237 23.50 -20.44 25.05
C GLU A 237 22.83 -19.13 25.48
N ASN A 238 21.63 -18.82 24.96
CA ASN A 238 20.92 -17.59 25.26
C ASN A 238 20.00 -17.74 26.48
N PHE A 239 19.05 -18.69 26.44
CA PHE A 239 18.06 -18.88 27.49
C PHE A 239 17.89 -20.37 27.80
N LYS A 240 18.45 -20.80 28.93
CA LYS A 240 18.39 -22.21 29.37
C LYS A 240 17.08 -22.51 30.07
N MET A 241 16.20 -23.26 29.40
CA MET A 241 14.88 -23.56 29.96
C MET A 241 14.35 -24.94 29.56
N ASP A 242 13.85 -25.68 30.54
CA ASP A 242 13.01 -26.86 30.30
C ASP A 242 11.57 -26.43 30.03
N LYS A 243 11.25 -26.18 28.76
CA LYS A 243 9.95 -25.63 28.33
C LYS A 243 8.75 -26.48 28.77
N ILE A 244 8.88 -27.81 28.78
CA ILE A 244 7.79 -28.71 29.20
C ILE A 244 7.55 -28.59 30.70
N MET A 245 8.62 -28.60 31.51
CA MET A 245 8.49 -28.42 32.96
C MET A 245 8.02 -27.02 33.33
N PHE A 246 8.42 -26.00 32.56
CA PHE A 246 7.95 -24.64 32.74
C PHE A 246 6.44 -24.53 32.53
N ILE A 247 5.91 -25.07 31.41
CA ILE A 247 4.45 -25.11 31.16
C ILE A 247 3.74 -25.96 32.22
N TYR A 248 4.32 -27.07 32.66
CA TYR A 248 3.72 -27.88 33.73
C TYR A 248 3.56 -27.07 35.03
N LYS A 249 4.57 -26.27 35.40
CA LYS A 249 4.56 -25.48 36.64
C LYS A 249 3.67 -24.24 36.57
N TYR A 250 3.75 -23.48 35.47
CA TYR A 250 3.12 -22.14 35.38
C TYR A 250 2.01 -22.04 34.35
N GLY A 251 1.91 -22.97 33.41
CA GLY A 251 0.95 -22.93 32.32
C GLY A 251 -0.49 -23.23 32.75
N SER A 252 -1.42 -22.65 32.00
CA SER A 252 -2.86 -22.92 32.05
C SER A 252 -3.19 -24.36 31.63
N LYS A 253 -4.42 -24.81 31.86
CA LYS A 253 -4.86 -26.13 31.39
C LYS A 253 -4.79 -26.21 29.87
N THR A 254 -5.17 -25.14 29.18
CA THR A 254 -5.02 -25.01 27.72
C THR A 254 -3.57 -25.15 27.27
N ALA A 255 -2.63 -24.39 27.87
CA ALA A 255 -1.21 -24.48 27.52
C ALA A 255 -0.63 -25.88 27.73
N LYS A 256 -0.99 -26.54 28.84
CA LYS A 256 -0.57 -27.91 29.17
C LYS A 256 -1.06 -28.92 28.14
N LYS A 257 -2.32 -28.80 27.72
CA LYS A 257 -2.89 -29.68 26.68
C LYS A 257 -2.13 -29.53 25.35
N ILE A 258 -1.92 -28.30 24.90
CA ILE A 258 -1.18 -28.01 23.66
C ILE A 258 0.25 -28.58 23.73
N ALA A 259 0.92 -28.43 24.86
CA ALA A 259 2.28 -28.94 25.06
C ALA A 259 2.36 -30.47 25.02
N VAL A 260 1.38 -31.17 25.60
CA VAL A 260 1.29 -32.63 25.51
C VAL A 260 1.07 -33.05 24.06
N ASP A 261 0.12 -32.40 23.36
CA ASP A 261 -0.18 -32.71 21.95
C ASP A 261 1.04 -32.51 21.05
N GLU A 262 1.82 -31.44 21.27
CA GLU A 262 3.04 -31.18 20.48
C GLU A 262 4.15 -32.18 20.79
N LYS A 263 4.34 -32.56 22.06
CA LYS A 263 5.34 -33.56 22.46
C LYS A 263 5.06 -34.93 21.86
N LEU A 264 3.79 -35.34 21.74
CA LEU A 264 3.41 -36.62 21.16
C LEU A 264 3.73 -36.73 19.66
N LYS A 265 3.88 -35.60 18.94
CA LYS A 265 4.32 -35.62 17.53
C LYS A 265 5.82 -35.88 17.35
N MET A 266 6.60 -35.72 18.41
CA MET A 266 8.06 -35.87 18.39
C MET A 266 8.52 -37.27 18.81
N ILE A 267 7.58 -38.17 19.15
CA ILE A 267 7.80 -39.57 19.55
C ILE A 267 7.41 -40.47 18.37
#